data_AF-A0A926H180-F1
#
_entry.id   AF-A0A926H180-F1
#
_cell.length_a   1.000
_cell.length_b   1.000
_cell.length_c   1.000
_cell.angle_alpha   90.00
_cell.angle_beta   90.00
_cell.angle_gamma   90.00
#
_symmetry.space_group_name_H-M   'P 1'
#
loop_
_entity.id
_entity.type
_entity.pdbx_description
1 polymer ?
#
loop_
_entity_poly.entity_id
_entity_poly.type
_entity_poly.pdbx_seq_one_letter_code
_entity_poly.pdbx_strand_id
1 'polypeptide(L)' 'IEEYSVRTAPLPSYRSDDEAVISTMAKDAPLTFTTGAELTASGSVALFKAYAVTASGRERASPTLKITRP' A
#
# COMPACT_ATOMS: atom_id res chain seq x y z
N ILE A 1 -3.56 13.83 10.16
CA ILE A 1 -3.79 12.81 9.12
C ILE A 1 -5.29 12.76 8.90
N GLU A 2 -5.73 12.77 7.65
CA GLU A 2 -7.13 12.65 7.27
C GLU A 2 -7.45 11.23 6.84
N GLU A 3 -6.54 10.61 6.08
CA GLU A 3 -6.68 9.23 5.65
C GLU A 3 -5.33 8.52 5.55
N TYR A 4 -5.41 7.21 5.47
CA TYR A 4 -4.32 6.31 5.14
C TYR A 4 -4.61 5.61 3.82
N SER A 5 -3.62 5.51 2.95
CA SER A 5 -3.74 4.80 1.66
C SER A 5 -2.71 3.69 1.59
N VAL A 6 -3.15 2.47 1.27
CA VAL A 6 -2.27 1.34 0.97
C VAL A 6 -2.16 1.22 -0.53
N ARG A 7 -0.94 1.25 -1.05
CA ARG A 7 -0.65 1.25 -2.48
C ARG A 7 0.33 0.13 -2.84
N THR A 8 0.16 -0.46 -4.01
CA THR A 8 1.11 -1.43 -4.59
C THR A 8 1.81 -0.83 -5.80
N ALA A 9 2.92 -1.43 -6.22
CA ALA A 9 3.58 -1.10 -7.48
C ALA A 9 4.18 -2.38 -8.09
N PRO A 10 4.35 -2.44 -9.42
CA PRO A 10 4.92 -3.60 -10.09
C PRO A 10 6.34 -3.95 -9.60
N LEU A 11 6.66 -5.24 -9.65
CA LEU A 11 8.03 -5.73 -9.51
C LEU A 11 8.90 -5.30 -10.72
N PRO A 12 10.24 -5.25 -10.58
CA PRO A 12 11.03 -5.65 -9.40
C PRO A 12 11.26 -4.52 -8.39
N SER A 13 10.88 -3.29 -8.71
CA SER A 13 11.19 -2.11 -7.91
C SER A 13 9.95 -1.25 -7.71
N TYR A 14 9.74 -0.81 -6.47
CA TYR A 14 8.64 0.08 -6.16
C TYR A 14 8.92 1.50 -6.68
N ARG A 15 8.14 1.93 -7.68
CA ARG A 15 8.20 3.27 -8.28
C ARG A 15 6.91 4.00 -8.02
N SER A 16 7.00 5.24 -7.56
CA SER A 16 5.80 6.00 -7.18
C SER A 16 4.90 6.38 -8.35
N ASP A 17 5.46 6.53 -9.55
CA ASP A 17 4.71 6.81 -10.77
C ASP A 17 3.86 5.61 -11.24
N ASP A 18 4.21 4.39 -10.79
CA ASP A 18 3.56 3.14 -11.18
C ASP A 18 2.63 2.61 -10.06
N GLU A 19 2.32 3.44 -9.05
CA GLU A 19 1.51 3.03 -7.91
C GLU A 19 0.04 2.86 -8.25
N ALA A 20 -0.58 1.81 -7.70
CA ALA A 20 -2.02 1.61 -7.69
C ALA A 20 -2.54 1.59 -6.24
N VAL A 21 -3.61 2.33 -5.97
CA VAL A 21 -4.30 2.31 -4.67
C VAL A 21 -5.04 1.00 -4.51
N ILE A 22 -4.72 0.27 -3.44
CA ILE A 22 -5.36 -0.99 -3.06
C ILE A 22 -6.45 -0.77 -2.00
N SER A 23 -6.23 0.19 -1.10
CA SER A 23 -7.19 0.52 -0.06
C SER A 23 -6.98 1.94 0.45
N THR A 24 -8.07 2.58 0.90
CA THR A 24 -8.05 3.85 1.61
C THR A 24 -8.86 3.71 2.90
N MET A 25 -8.33 4.20 4.00
CA MET A 25 -8.90 4.12 5.34
C MET A 25 -8.97 5.51 5.95
N ALA A 26 -10.12 5.90 6.49
CA ALA A 26 -10.23 7.15 7.25
C ALA A 26 -9.31 7.11 8.49
N LYS A 27 -8.85 8.27 8.96
CA LYS A 27 -7.96 8.39 10.13
C LYS A 27 -8.45 7.66 11.39
N ASP A 28 -9.76 7.54 11.57
CA ASP A 28 -10.39 6.95 12.76
C ASP A 28 -10.87 5.49 12.51
N ALA A 29 -10.65 4.95 11.32
CA ALA A 29 -10.96 3.57 10.99
C ALA A 29 -9.87 2.61 11.51
N PRO A 30 -10.17 1.32 11.71
CA PRO A 30 -9.16 0.31 12.01
C PRO A 30 -8.04 0.32 10.95
N LEU A 31 -6.78 0.43 11.39
CA LEU A 31 -5.61 0.47 10.50
C LEU A 31 -5.16 -0.93 10.05
N THR A 32 -6.12 -1.82 9.87
CA THR A 32 -5.90 -3.18 9.37
C THR A 32 -6.48 -3.26 7.98
N PHE A 33 -5.69 -3.76 7.03
CA PHE A 33 -6.14 -4.03 5.67
C PHE A 33 -5.94 -5.50 5.34
N THR A 34 -6.78 -6.04 4.45
CA THR A 34 -6.65 -7.39 3.92
C THR A 34 -6.77 -7.32 2.42
N THR A 35 -5.84 -7.94 1.68
CA THR A 35 -5.86 -7.94 0.22
C THR A 35 -5.30 -9.24 -0.34
N GLY A 36 -5.79 -9.61 -1.53
CA GLY A 36 -5.15 -10.59 -2.41
C GLY A 36 -4.42 -9.96 -3.61
N ALA A 37 -4.35 -8.62 -3.67
CA ALA A 37 -3.72 -7.90 -4.77
C ALA A 37 -2.27 -8.35 -4.95
N GLU A 38 -1.89 -8.67 -6.20
CA GLU A 38 -0.56 -9.16 -6.58
C GLU A 38 -0.10 -10.46 -5.88
N LEU A 39 -0.93 -11.06 -5.03
CA LEU A 39 -0.64 -12.26 -4.24
C LEU A 39 -1.59 -13.40 -4.61
N THR A 40 -1.77 -13.65 -5.91
CA THR A 40 -2.81 -14.58 -6.42
C THR A 40 -2.46 -16.06 -6.23
N ALA A 41 -1.18 -16.43 -6.13
CA ALA A 41 -0.72 -17.81 -5.94
C ALA A 41 0.38 -17.92 -4.87
N SER A 42 0.62 -19.14 -4.37
CA SER A 42 1.79 -19.44 -3.52
C SER A 42 3.08 -19.11 -4.29
N GLY A 43 4.03 -18.49 -3.60
CA GLY A 43 5.27 -17.97 -4.19
C GLY A 43 5.12 -16.60 -4.88
N SER A 44 3.91 -16.08 -5.08
CA SER A 44 3.72 -14.71 -5.59
C SER A 44 4.36 -13.69 -4.64
N VAL A 45 4.94 -12.65 -5.23
CA VAL A 45 5.62 -11.58 -4.49
C VAL A 45 4.98 -10.26 -4.87
N ALA A 46 4.71 -9.42 -3.87
CA ALA A 46 4.13 -8.10 -4.07
C ALA A 46 4.87 -7.05 -3.23
N LEU A 47 4.87 -5.82 -3.74
CA LEU A 47 5.44 -4.66 -3.05
C LEU A 47 4.32 -3.72 -2.60
N PHE A 48 4.38 -3.25 -1.36
CA PHE A 48 3.38 -2.34 -0.79
C PHE A 48 4.04 -1.17 -0.07
N LYS A 49 3.32 -0.04 -0.01
CA LYS A 49 3.56 1.03 0.95
C LYS A 49 2.25 1.51 1.55
N ALA A 50 2.34 2.00 2.78
CA ALA A 50 1.27 2.75 3.41
C ALA A 50 1.62 4.24 3.38
N TYR A 51 0.64 5.05 3.05
CA TYR A 51 0.71 6.51 3.01
C TYR A 51 -0.18 7.08 4.09
N ALA A 52 0.32 8.07 4.83
CA ALA A 52 -0.49 8.96 5.64
C ALA A 52 -0.72 10.25 4.85
N VAL A 53 -1.97 10.61 4.60
CA VAL A 53 -2.37 11.80 3.84
C VAL A 53 -2.98 12.82 4.80
N THR A 54 -2.58 14.08 4.71
CA THR A 54 -3.15 15.19 5.49
C THR A 54 -4.25 15.90 4.71
N ALA A 55 -5.10 16.67 5.40
CA ALA A 55 -6.14 17.49 4.77
C ALA A 55 -5.65 18.56 3.79
N SER A 56 -4.35 18.86 3.84
CA SER A 56 -3.69 19.74 2.88
C SER A 56 -3.09 18.98 1.67
N GLY A 57 -3.37 17.67 1.54
CA GLY A 57 -2.83 16.82 0.49
C GLY A 57 -1.35 16.45 0.67
N ARG A 58 -0.74 16.71 1.84
CA ARG A 58 0.64 16.27 2.09
C ARG A 58 0.65 14.79 2.45
N GLU A 59 1.57 14.07 1.84
CA GLU A 59 1.70 12.63 2.03
C GLU A 59 3.02 12.27 2.72
N ARG A 60 2.99 11.23 3.56
CA ARG A 60 4.18 10.58 4.09
C ARG A 60 4.08 9.08 3.90
N ALA A 61 5.04 8.50 3.18
CA ALA A 61 5.09 7.08 2.89
C ALA A 61 5.86 6.28 3.97
N SER A 62 5.50 5.02 4.14
CA SER A 62 6.30 4.01 4.82
C SER A 62 7.50 3.56 3.97
N PRO A 63 8.46 2.82 4.55
CA PRO A 63 9.35 1.97 3.76
C PRO A 63 8.57 1.00 2.87
N THR A 64 9.19 0.54 1.78
CA THR A 64 8.62 -0.50 0.91
C THR A 64 8.57 -1.83 1.65
N LEU A 65 7.37 -2.42 1.72
CA LEU A 65 7.14 -3.76 2.25
C LEU A 65 7.13 -4.74 1.08
N LYS A 66 7.94 -5.79 1.17
CA LYS A 66 7.93 -6.90 0.21
C LYS A 66 7.30 -8.11 0.89
N ILE A 67 6.19 -8.60 0.33
CA ILE A 67 5.46 -9.75 0.86
C ILE A 67 5.55 -10.89 -0.14
N THR A 68 5.84 -12.09 0.36
CA THR A 68 5.75 -13.33 -0.42
C THR A 68 4.58 -14.14 0.14
N ARG A 69 3.65 -14.54 -0.73
CA ARG A 69 2.59 -15.48 -0.34
C ARG A 69 3.23 -16.86 -0.15
N PRO A 70 3.08 -17.50 1.02
CA PRO A 70 3.60 -18.83 1.25
C PRO A 70 2.94 -19.86 0.34
#